data_AF-A0A349VII0-F1
#
_entry.id   AF-A0A349VII0-F1
#
_cell.length_a   1.000
_cell.length_b   1.000
_cell.length_c   1.000
_cell.angle_alpha   90.00
_cell.angle_beta   90.00
_cell.angle_gamma   90.00
#
_symmetry.space_group_name_H-M   'P 1'
#
loop_
_entity.id
_entity.type
_entity.pdbx_description
1 polymer ?
#
loop_
_entity_poly.entity_id
_entity_poly.type
_entity_poly.pdbx_seq_one_letter_code
_entity_poly.pdbx_strand_id
1 'polypeptide(L)'
;MFLTIASFVCFTSLVAFLTWRITRNSDVESDEGYFLAGRSLTGVFIAGSLLLTNLSTEQLVGLNGDSFKDGLSVMCWEVVAGISLVILALVFLPRYLKSGIATIPQFLETRYGRSVRSVTAAIFIVAYMMILLPFVLFLGANGLNGMLGLHVKFGVSELTMIWMLLVFIATLGGAYAIFGGLKAIAVSDTFNGAGLLVGGLMITFFSLQLIAGSEGGFVGALAKIEAADPDAFQSLGTADESTHWPTLFTGVLLLNFFYWTTNQQIIQRTFGAKNLAEGQKGVLLAAFFKILAPLILVLPGIAAAYLVITVEDTQMIESVGMTDDGSWNTSRAYGALVARVLPNWLLGFFAAVVTGSILSTFNSVLNSAATLFSLDVYKQYISPSATGSQVRRSGQ
;
A
#
# COMPACT_ATOMS: atom_id res chain seq x y z
N MET A 1 10.05 -13.59 21.58
CA MET A 1 9.30 -14.33 20.54
C MET A 1 7.83 -14.54 20.90
N PHE A 2 7.50 -15.09 22.08
CA PHE A 2 6.10 -15.31 22.49
C PHE A 2 5.23 -14.05 22.40
N LEU A 3 5.66 -12.92 22.99
CA LEU A 3 4.90 -11.67 22.96
C LEU A 3 4.64 -11.15 21.54
N THR A 4 5.61 -11.31 20.64
CA THR A 4 5.49 -10.92 19.23
C THR A 4 4.44 -11.75 18.51
N ILE A 5 4.47 -13.08 18.69
CA ILE A 5 3.48 -13.97 18.07
C ILE A 5 2.09 -13.72 18.67
N ALA A 6 2.01 -13.56 19.99
CA ALA A 6 0.75 -13.31 20.69
C ALA A 6 0.09 -12.00 20.23
N SER A 7 0.84 -10.89 20.14
CA SER A 7 0.29 -9.62 19.67
C SER A 7 -0.06 -9.65 18.18
N PHE A 8 0.74 -10.34 17.35
CA PHE A 8 0.44 -10.58 15.95
C PHE A 8 -0.90 -11.30 15.79
N VAL A 9 -1.04 -12.47 16.40
CA VAL A 9 -2.25 -13.30 16.32
C VAL A 9 -3.45 -12.57 16.90
N CYS A 10 -3.28 -11.84 18.01
CA CYS A 10 -4.34 -11.06 18.63
C CYS A 10 -4.89 -9.99 17.67
N PHE A 11 -4.01 -9.21 17.04
CA PHE A 11 -4.43 -8.15 16.12
C PHE A 11 -5.07 -8.73 14.84
N THR A 12 -4.44 -9.72 14.22
CA THR A 12 -4.99 -10.37 13.02
C THR A 12 -6.34 -11.02 13.30
N SER A 13 -6.50 -11.69 14.45
CA SER A 13 -7.77 -12.32 14.84
C SER A 13 -8.85 -11.28 15.12
N LEU A 14 -8.50 -10.14 15.72
CA LEU A 14 -9.41 -9.03 15.93
C LEU A 14 -9.92 -8.47 14.59
N VAL A 15 -9.02 -8.21 13.64
CA VAL A 15 -9.39 -7.72 12.30
C VAL A 15 -10.28 -8.74 11.57
N ALA A 16 -9.91 -10.03 11.61
CA ALA A 16 -10.69 -11.09 11.00
C ALA A 16 -12.11 -11.18 11.61
N PHE A 17 -12.22 -11.13 12.94
CA PHE A 17 -13.49 -11.17 13.65
C PHE A 17 -14.38 -9.96 13.34
N LEU A 18 -13.82 -8.75 13.38
CA LEU A 18 -14.56 -7.53 13.08
C LEU A 18 -15.02 -7.49 11.62
N THR A 19 -14.15 -7.89 10.69
CA THR A 19 -14.49 -8.01 9.27
C THR A 19 -15.64 -8.99 9.09
N TRP A 20 -15.52 -10.22 9.59
CA TRP A 20 -16.58 -11.23 9.52
C TRP A 20 -17.90 -10.73 10.11
N ARG A 21 -17.87 -10.10 11.29
CA ARG A 21 -19.07 -9.58 11.95
C ARG A 21 -19.79 -8.53 11.11
N ILE A 22 -19.05 -7.66 10.43
CA ILE A 22 -19.60 -6.59 9.58
C ILE A 22 -20.08 -7.14 8.23
N THR A 23 -19.40 -8.14 7.67
CA THR A 23 -19.65 -8.62 6.31
C THR A 23 -20.48 -9.89 6.22
N ARG A 24 -20.78 -10.61 7.32
CA ARG A 24 -21.51 -11.89 7.33
C ARG A 24 -22.85 -11.94 6.57
N ASN A 25 -23.49 -10.80 6.36
CA ASN A 25 -24.77 -10.69 5.65
C ASN A 25 -24.62 -10.04 4.25
N SER A 26 -23.41 -10.00 3.70
CA SER A 26 -23.14 -9.38 2.40
C SER A 26 -23.40 -10.37 1.28
N ASP A 27 -23.97 -9.88 0.18
CA ASP A 27 -24.12 -10.66 -1.04
C ASP A 27 -22.75 -10.80 -1.73
N VAL A 28 -22.25 -12.04 -1.78
CA VAL A 28 -21.05 -12.43 -2.55
C VAL A 28 -21.42 -13.40 -3.68
N GLU A 29 -22.73 -13.61 -3.90
CA GLU A 29 -23.23 -14.51 -4.92
C GLU A 29 -23.42 -13.84 -6.28
N SER A 30 -23.81 -12.56 -6.28
CA SER A 30 -23.89 -11.73 -7.48
C SER A 30 -22.53 -11.14 -7.90
N ASP A 31 -22.39 -10.79 -9.19
CA ASP A 31 -21.22 -10.10 -9.72
C ASP A 31 -21.09 -8.68 -9.15
N GLU A 32 -22.19 -7.95 -8.99
CA GLU A 32 -22.22 -6.63 -8.33
C GLU A 32 -21.88 -6.74 -6.83
N GLY A 33 -22.37 -7.77 -6.14
CA GLY A 33 -22.01 -8.07 -4.76
C GLY A 33 -20.51 -8.33 -4.58
N TYR A 34 -19.97 -9.23 -5.42
CA TYR A 34 -18.56 -9.64 -5.36
C TYR A 34 -17.58 -8.55 -5.82
N PHE A 35 -17.77 -7.97 -7.01
CA PHE A 35 -16.81 -7.02 -7.60
C PHE A 35 -17.03 -5.56 -7.19
N LEU A 36 -18.23 -5.17 -6.76
CA LEU A 36 -18.61 -3.78 -6.43
C LEU A 36 -19.13 -3.62 -4.99
N ALA A 37 -18.97 -4.64 -4.13
CA ALA A 37 -19.44 -4.60 -2.74
C ALA A 37 -20.94 -4.30 -2.59
N GLY A 38 -21.74 -4.62 -3.62
CA GLY A 38 -23.16 -4.27 -3.70
C GLY A 38 -23.43 -2.77 -3.59
N ARG A 39 -22.47 -1.92 -3.98
CA ARG A 39 -22.52 -0.46 -3.84
C ARG A 39 -22.96 -0.02 -2.44
N SER A 40 -22.34 -0.60 -1.41
CA SER A 40 -22.71 -0.36 -0.01
C SER A 40 -21.62 0.32 0.82
N LEU A 41 -20.47 0.66 0.22
CA LEU A 41 -19.34 1.25 0.94
C LEU A 41 -19.62 2.71 1.32
N THR A 42 -19.33 3.02 2.57
CA THR A 42 -19.33 4.40 3.09
C THR A 42 -17.94 5.00 2.97
N GLY A 43 -17.85 6.33 3.08
CA GLY A 43 -16.61 7.08 2.90
C GLY A 43 -15.49 6.62 3.84
N VAL A 44 -15.80 6.17 5.06
CA VAL A 44 -14.77 5.65 5.99
C VAL A 44 -14.11 4.39 5.44
N PHE A 45 -14.90 3.44 4.93
CA PHE A 45 -14.35 2.21 4.37
C PHE A 45 -13.59 2.45 3.06
N ILE A 46 -14.08 3.40 2.24
CA ILE A 46 -13.37 3.82 1.02
C ILE A 46 -12.02 4.45 1.39
N ALA A 47 -12.00 5.37 2.36
CA ALA A 47 -10.78 6.05 2.80
C ALA A 47 -9.76 5.06 3.37
N GLY A 48 -10.17 4.22 4.32
CA GLY A 48 -9.30 3.22 4.95
C GLY A 48 -8.72 2.25 3.91
N SER A 49 -9.54 1.82 2.95
CA SER A 49 -9.13 0.91 1.91
C SER A 49 -8.20 1.53 0.86
N LEU A 50 -8.45 2.79 0.45
CA LEU A 50 -7.53 3.54 -0.40
C LEU A 50 -6.19 3.80 0.30
N LEU A 51 -6.21 4.18 1.58
CA LEU A 51 -5.02 4.43 2.37
C LEU A 51 -4.19 3.17 2.54
N LEU A 52 -4.77 2.05 2.96
CA LEU A 52 -3.97 0.84 3.19
C LEU A 52 -3.36 0.28 1.90
N THR A 53 -4.09 0.32 0.80
CA THR A 53 -3.57 -0.15 -0.51
C THR A 53 -2.40 0.68 -0.99
N ASN A 54 -2.41 1.97 -0.65
CA ASN A 54 -1.33 2.86 -1.02
C ASN A 54 -0.19 2.84 0.01
N LEU A 55 -0.47 2.75 1.31
CA LEU A 55 0.52 2.55 2.36
C LEU A 55 0.91 1.05 2.42
N SER A 56 1.29 0.55 1.26
CA SER A 56 1.66 -0.83 1.02
C SER A 56 3.09 -1.10 1.47
N THR A 57 3.47 -2.38 1.57
CA THR A 57 4.84 -2.72 1.99
C THR A 57 5.88 -2.22 1.00
N GLU A 58 5.54 -2.17 -0.30
CA GLU A 58 6.44 -1.58 -1.29
C GLU A 58 6.63 -0.07 -1.11
N GLN A 59 5.60 0.67 -0.69
CA GLN A 59 5.76 2.10 -0.40
C GLN A 59 6.50 2.33 0.91
N LEU A 60 6.22 1.53 1.94
CA LEU A 60 6.92 1.57 3.23
C LEU A 60 8.41 1.29 3.06
N VAL A 61 8.77 0.26 2.30
CA VAL A 61 10.18 -0.12 2.08
C VAL A 61 10.84 0.81 1.06
N GLY A 62 10.16 1.08 -0.06
CA GLY A 62 10.70 1.89 -1.16
C GLY A 62 10.97 3.33 -0.75
N LEU A 63 9.94 4.07 -0.31
CA LEU A 63 10.10 5.50 -0.01
C LEU A 63 10.98 5.76 1.22
N ASN A 64 10.97 4.87 2.23
CA ASN A 64 11.94 4.98 3.33
C ASN A 64 13.37 4.65 2.87
N GLY A 65 13.53 3.74 1.91
CA GLY A 65 14.82 3.43 1.29
C GLY A 65 15.34 4.53 0.38
N ASP A 66 14.46 5.23 -0.32
CA ASP A 66 14.80 6.39 -1.16
C ASP A 66 15.14 7.60 -0.28
N SER A 67 14.34 7.88 0.76
CA SER A 67 14.61 8.98 1.69
C SER A 67 15.80 8.75 2.61
N PHE A 68 16.26 7.51 2.78
CA PHE A 68 17.57 7.22 3.37
C PHE A 68 18.71 7.83 2.52
N LYS A 69 18.54 7.89 1.19
CA LYS A 69 19.54 8.41 0.25
C LYS A 69 19.34 9.90 -0.02
N ASP A 70 18.11 10.27 -0.37
CA ASP A 70 17.76 11.55 -0.98
C ASP A 70 17.02 12.49 0.00
N GLY A 71 16.83 12.06 1.25
CA GLY A 71 16.21 12.89 2.28
C GLY A 71 14.73 13.19 2.04
N LEU A 72 14.32 14.42 2.37
CA LEU A 72 12.92 14.85 2.38
C LEU A 72 12.32 15.04 0.98
N SER A 73 13.13 15.22 -0.07
CA SER A 73 12.65 15.49 -1.44
C SER A 73 11.68 14.42 -1.95
N VAL A 74 11.86 13.18 -1.49
CA VAL A 74 11.02 12.01 -1.77
C VAL A 74 9.55 12.20 -1.36
N MET A 75 9.26 13.09 -0.41
CA MET A 75 7.89 13.39 0.02
C MET A 75 6.99 13.89 -1.11
N CYS A 76 7.56 14.36 -2.22
CA CYS A 76 6.81 14.85 -3.35
C CYS A 76 5.83 13.82 -3.92
N TRP A 77 6.17 12.52 -3.90
CA TRP A 77 5.28 11.44 -4.33
C TRP A 77 3.97 11.43 -3.53
N GLU A 78 4.06 11.76 -2.25
CA GLU A 78 2.95 11.71 -1.30
C GLU A 78 2.16 13.03 -1.27
N VAL A 79 2.85 14.18 -1.33
CA VAL A 79 2.19 15.49 -1.29
C VAL A 79 1.44 15.76 -2.60
N VAL A 80 2.03 15.45 -3.75
CA VAL A 80 1.40 15.65 -5.07
C VAL A 80 0.20 14.71 -5.26
N ALA A 81 0.22 13.51 -4.68
CA ALA A 81 -0.91 12.59 -4.67
C ALA A 81 -2.20 13.22 -4.12
N GLY A 82 -2.09 14.09 -3.10
CA GLY A 82 -3.23 14.79 -2.51
C GLY A 82 -4.00 15.62 -3.54
N ILE A 83 -3.30 16.27 -4.47
CA ILE A 83 -3.91 17.06 -5.56
C ILE A 83 -4.70 16.13 -6.49
N SER A 84 -4.09 15.00 -6.90
CA SER A 84 -4.75 14.02 -7.76
C SER A 84 -5.99 13.41 -7.11
N LEU A 85 -5.97 13.16 -5.80
CA LEU A 85 -7.12 12.68 -5.03
C LEU A 85 -8.26 13.71 -4.95
N VAL A 86 -7.95 14.98 -4.72
CA VAL A 86 -8.96 16.04 -4.75
C VAL A 86 -9.62 16.11 -6.14
N ILE A 87 -8.83 16.03 -7.20
CA ILE A 87 -9.34 16.05 -8.58
C ILE A 87 -10.14 14.77 -8.88
N LEU A 88 -9.72 13.61 -8.39
CA LEU A 88 -10.52 12.39 -8.44
C LEU A 88 -11.90 12.62 -7.82
N ALA A 89 -11.97 13.14 -6.60
CA ALA A 89 -13.23 13.34 -5.88
C ALA A 89 -14.16 14.34 -6.59
N LEU A 90 -13.63 15.46 -7.07
CA LEU A 90 -14.45 16.56 -7.58
C LEU A 90 -14.77 16.45 -9.08
N VAL A 91 -13.90 15.82 -9.86
CA VAL A 91 -13.99 15.81 -11.33
C VAL A 91 -14.30 14.42 -11.86
N PHE A 92 -13.48 13.42 -11.53
CA PHE A 92 -13.59 12.11 -12.17
C PHE A 92 -14.71 11.25 -11.56
N LEU A 93 -14.80 11.21 -10.24
CA LEU A 93 -15.75 10.37 -9.54
C LEU A 93 -17.23 10.66 -9.88
N PRO A 94 -17.69 11.93 -10.01
CA PRO A 94 -19.05 12.22 -10.46
C PRO A 94 -19.36 11.65 -11.85
N ARG A 95 -18.36 11.62 -12.75
CA ARG A 95 -18.52 11.08 -14.10
C ARG A 95 -18.58 9.55 -14.07
N TYR A 96 -17.65 8.92 -13.36
CA TYR A 96 -17.59 7.45 -13.28
C TYR A 96 -18.84 6.85 -12.63
N LEU A 97 -19.28 7.39 -11.49
CA LEU A 97 -20.46 6.87 -10.81
C LEU A 97 -21.75 7.10 -11.62
N LYS A 98 -21.86 8.24 -12.33
CA LYS A 98 -23.00 8.51 -13.21
C LYS A 98 -23.07 7.56 -14.40
N SER A 99 -21.93 7.11 -14.93
CA SER A 99 -21.86 6.17 -16.05
C SER A 99 -22.18 4.72 -15.67
N GLY A 100 -22.21 4.37 -14.38
CA GLY A 100 -22.52 3.01 -13.93
C GLY A 100 -21.49 1.95 -14.32
N ILE A 101 -20.30 2.37 -14.76
CA ILE A 101 -19.20 1.49 -15.17
C ILE A 101 -18.68 0.65 -14.00
N ALA A 102 -18.11 -0.50 -14.32
CA ALA A 102 -17.34 -1.33 -13.38
C ALA A 102 -15.82 -1.25 -13.66
N THR A 103 -15.42 -0.88 -14.88
CA THR A 103 -14.00 -0.80 -15.27
C THR A 103 -13.66 0.50 -16.00
N ILE A 104 -12.43 0.99 -15.83
CA ILE A 104 -11.91 2.15 -16.57
C ILE A 104 -11.86 1.90 -18.08
N PRO A 105 -11.50 0.71 -18.58
CA PRO A 105 -11.67 0.38 -20.00
C PRO A 105 -13.09 0.59 -20.54
N GLN A 106 -14.15 0.28 -19.77
CA GLN A 106 -15.53 0.57 -20.15
C GLN A 106 -15.78 2.08 -20.29
N PHE A 107 -15.21 2.89 -19.39
CA PHE A 107 -15.29 4.34 -19.51
C PHE A 107 -14.67 4.83 -20.83
N LEU A 108 -13.48 4.33 -21.17
CA LEU A 108 -12.79 4.71 -22.39
C LEU A 108 -13.55 4.26 -23.66
N GLU A 109 -14.26 3.14 -23.59
CA GLU A 109 -15.13 2.68 -24.69
C GLU A 109 -16.15 3.74 -25.08
N THR A 110 -16.76 4.42 -24.10
CA THR A 110 -17.81 5.42 -24.36
C THR A 110 -17.34 6.57 -25.26
N ARG A 111 -16.03 6.87 -25.25
CA ARG A 111 -15.43 7.96 -26.03
C ARG A 111 -14.65 7.49 -27.26
N TYR A 112 -14.01 6.32 -27.20
CA TYR A 112 -13.03 5.87 -28.19
C TYR A 112 -13.37 4.52 -28.84
N GLY A 113 -14.40 3.83 -28.35
CA GLY A 113 -14.88 2.56 -28.92
C GLY A 113 -14.19 1.30 -28.38
N ARG A 114 -14.66 0.15 -28.88
CA ARG A 114 -14.32 -1.20 -28.36
C ARG A 114 -12.85 -1.57 -28.45
N SER A 115 -12.14 -1.10 -29.48
CA SER A 115 -10.72 -1.39 -29.65
C SER A 115 -9.90 -0.86 -28.47
N VAL A 116 -10.16 0.39 -28.05
CA VAL A 116 -9.47 1.01 -26.92
C VAL A 116 -9.77 0.31 -25.60
N ARG A 117 -11.02 -0.12 -25.38
CA ARG A 117 -11.38 -0.96 -24.22
C ARG A 117 -10.54 -2.23 -24.15
N SER A 118 -10.43 -2.94 -25.27
CA SER A 118 -9.72 -4.22 -25.36
C SER A 118 -8.22 -4.05 -25.06
N VAL A 119 -7.60 -3.07 -25.72
CA VAL A 119 -6.17 -2.80 -25.55
C VAL A 119 -5.87 -2.36 -24.12
N THR A 120 -6.68 -1.46 -23.56
CA THR A 120 -6.47 -0.98 -22.18
C THR A 120 -6.67 -2.10 -21.16
N ALA A 121 -7.69 -2.95 -21.33
CA ALA A 121 -7.91 -4.10 -20.47
C ALA A 121 -6.73 -5.08 -20.53
N ALA A 122 -6.22 -5.39 -21.73
CA ALA A 122 -5.06 -6.25 -21.91
C ALA A 122 -3.81 -5.69 -21.23
N ILE A 123 -3.53 -4.38 -21.39
CA ILE A 123 -2.40 -3.72 -20.74
C ILE A 123 -2.51 -3.84 -19.22
N PHE A 124 -3.66 -3.54 -18.63
CA PHE A 124 -3.85 -3.64 -17.18
C PHE A 124 -3.73 -5.08 -16.67
N ILE A 125 -4.34 -6.06 -17.35
CA ILE A 125 -4.22 -7.46 -16.95
C ILE A 125 -2.75 -7.91 -16.96
N VAL A 126 -2.01 -7.63 -18.03
CA VAL A 126 -0.59 -7.98 -18.13
C VAL A 126 0.24 -7.28 -17.06
N ALA A 127 0.05 -5.97 -16.88
CA ALA A 127 0.78 -5.20 -15.88
C ALA A 127 0.51 -5.71 -14.45
N TYR A 128 -0.73 -6.06 -14.13
CA TYR A 128 -1.08 -6.59 -12.82
C TYR A 128 -0.51 -8.00 -12.60
N MET A 129 -0.66 -8.90 -13.57
CA MET A 129 -0.25 -10.30 -13.42
C MET A 129 1.26 -10.50 -13.48
N MET A 130 1.94 -9.77 -14.37
CA MET A 130 3.36 -10.01 -14.67
C MET A 130 4.32 -9.07 -13.95
N ILE A 131 3.84 -7.93 -13.47
CA ILE A 131 4.69 -6.90 -12.84
C ILE A 131 4.27 -6.71 -11.39
N LEU A 132 3.03 -6.28 -11.17
CA LEU A 132 2.63 -5.80 -9.86
C LEU A 132 2.45 -6.92 -8.82
N LEU A 133 1.77 -8.03 -9.16
CA LEU A 133 1.60 -9.15 -8.23
C LEU A 133 2.93 -9.78 -7.78
N PRO A 134 3.87 -10.14 -8.69
CA PRO A 134 5.17 -10.65 -8.28
C PRO A 134 5.94 -9.67 -7.38
N PHE A 135 5.91 -8.39 -7.73
CA PHE A 135 6.61 -7.34 -6.97
C PHE A 135 6.06 -7.18 -5.55
N VAL A 136 4.73 -7.09 -5.39
CA VAL A 136 4.05 -6.97 -4.09
C VAL A 136 4.33 -8.17 -3.20
N LEU A 137 4.25 -9.39 -3.76
CA LEU A 137 4.53 -10.61 -3.00
C LEU A 137 6.01 -10.67 -2.56
N PHE A 138 6.94 -10.36 -3.46
CA PHE A 138 8.38 -10.38 -3.17
C PHE A 138 8.75 -9.35 -2.09
N LEU A 139 8.36 -8.09 -2.26
CA LEU A 139 8.66 -7.05 -1.26
C LEU A 139 7.93 -7.29 0.06
N GLY A 140 6.71 -7.81 0.02
CA GLY A 140 5.98 -8.22 1.22
C GLY A 140 6.71 -9.29 2.02
N ALA A 141 7.16 -10.36 1.34
CA ALA A 141 7.94 -11.43 1.96
C ALA A 141 9.29 -10.94 2.50
N ASN A 142 10.01 -10.13 1.72
CA ASN A 142 11.30 -9.59 2.13
C ASN A 142 11.16 -8.64 3.34
N GLY A 143 10.19 -7.74 3.31
CA GLY A 143 9.91 -6.80 4.40
C GLY A 143 9.55 -7.52 5.71
N LEU A 144 8.69 -8.53 5.66
CA LEU A 144 8.35 -9.34 6.83
C LEU A 144 9.56 -10.13 7.36
N ASN A 145 10.36 -10.73 6.48
CA ASN A 145 11.56 -11.44 6.88
C ASN A 145 12.58 -10.52 7.57
N GLY A 146 12.84 -9.34 6.99
CA GLY A 146 13.79 -8.37 7.53
C GLY A 146 13.36 -7.81 8.88
N MET A 147 12.11 -7.34 8.99
CA MET A 147 11.57 -6.77 10.23
C MET A 147 11.51 -7.76 11.39
N LEU A 148 11.18 -9.02 11.11
CA LEU A 148 11.04 -10.03 12.16
C LEU A 148 12.28 -10.91 12.33
N GLY A 149 13.31 -10.77 11.47
CA GLY A 149 14.49 -11.62 11.46
C GLY A 149 14.14 -13.11 11.34
N LEU A 150 13.16 -13.46 10.49
CA LEU A 150 12.58 -14.82 10.48
C LEU A 150 13.61 -15.86 10.05
N HIS A 151 14.37 -15.61 8.99
CA HIS A 151 15.37 -16.56 8.50
C HIS A 151 16.39 -16.96 9.59
N VAL A 152 16.87 -16.00 10.39
CA VAL A 152 17.74 -16.25 11.55
C VAL A 152 17.01 -17.08 12.61
N LYS A 153 15.79 -16.69 12.98
CA LYS A 153 15.01 -17.38 14.03
C LYS A 153 14.66 -18.82 13.68
N PHE A 154 14.41 -19.10 12.41
CA PHE A 154 14.10 -20.44 11.92
C PHE A 154 15.34 -21.22 11.47
N GLY A 155 16.53 -20.61 11.47
CA GLY A 155 17.79 -21.25 11.08
C GLY A 155 17.83 -21.71 9.62
N VAL A 156 17.15 -20.98 8.73
CA VAL A 156 17.07 -21.29 7.30
C VAL A 156 17.71 -20.18 6.47
N SER A 157 18.06 -20.48 5.22
CA SER A 157 18.56 -19.45 4.30
C SER A 157 17.50 -18.35 4.05
N GLU A 158 17.96 -17.13 3.79
CA GLU A 158 17.08 -15.99 3.48
C GLU A 158 16.15 -16.30 2.31
N LEU A 159 16.69 -16.91 1.25
CA LEU A 159 15.90 -17.33 0.08
C LEU A 159 14.81 -18.34 0.44
N THR A 160 15.12 -19.35 1.26
CA THR A 160 14.13 -20.33 1.72
C THR A 160 13.01 -19.67 2.52
N MET A 161 13.36 -18.73 3.42
CA MET A 161 12.37 -18.00 4.20
C MET A 161 11.46 -17.14 3.32
N ILE A 162 12.02 -16.44 2.31
CA ILE A 162 11.23 -15.67 1.35
C ILE A 162 10.23 -16.59 0.63
N TRP A 163 10.65 -17.76 0.12
CA TRP A 163 9.73 -18.71 -0.52
C TRP A 163 8.60 -19.20 0.40
N MET A 164 8.90 -19.49 1.67
CA MET A 164 7.86 -19.88 2.64
C MET A 164 6.85 -18.75 2.88
N LEU A 165 7.32 -17.51 3.00
CA LEU A 165 6.47 -16.34 3.18
C LEU A 165 5.64 -16.04 1.92
N LEU A 166 6.20 -16.22 0.73
CA LEU A 166 5.48 -16.09 -0.54
C LEU A 166 4.30 -17.05 -0.59
N VAL A 167 4.53 -18.34 -0.29
CA VAL A 167 3.46 -19.35 -0.25
C VAL A 167 2.41 -19.01 0.81
N PHE A 168 2.85 -18.55 1.99
CA PHE A 168 1.95 -18.13 3.06
C PHE A 168 1.04 -16.96 2.64
N ILE A 169 1.62 -15.88 2.13
CA ILE A 169 0.89 -14.68 1.69
C ILE A 169 -0.03 -15.01 0.53
N ALA A 170 0.45 -15.74 -0.49
CA ALA A 170 -0.33 -16.08 -1.68
C ALA A 170 -1.52 -17.00 -1.34
N THR A 171 -1.32 -17.98 -0.46
CA THR A 171 -2.40 -18.90 -0.05
C THR A 171 -3.45 -18.17 0.78
N LEU A 172 -3.02 -17.39 1.77
CA LEU A 172 -3.93 -16.67 2.66
C LEU A 172 -4.68 -15.55 1.91
N GLY A 173 -3.96 -14.78 1.08
CA GLY A 173 -4.53 -13.75 0.22
C GLY A 173 -5.48 -14.35 -0.81
N GLY A 174 -5.08 -15.42 -1.50
CA GLY A 174 -5.89 -16.08 -2.52
C GLY A 174 -7.20 -16.62 -1.95
N ALA A 175 -7.14 -17.32 -0.80
CA ALA A 175 -8.33 -17.79 -0.11
C ALA A 175 -9.26 -16.62 0.25
N TYR A 176 -8.70 -15.54 0.78
CA TYR A 176 -9.48 -14.36 1.14
C TYR A 176 -10.11 -13.67 -0.07
N ALA A 177 -9.39 -13.56 -1.19
CA ALA A 177 -9.89 -12.98 -2.43
C ALA A 177 -11.07 -13.80 -2.98
N ILE A 178 -10.94 -15.13 -3.07
CA ILE A 178 -11.95 -16.04 -3.62
C ILE A 178 -13.25 -16.00 -2.80
N PHE A 179 -13.16 -15.95 -1.47
CA PHE A 179 -14.33 -16.07 -0.59
C PHE A 179 -14.87 -14.73 -0.04
N GLY A 180 -14.06 -13.66 -0.01
CA GLY A 180 -14.38 -12.42 0.71
C GLY A 180 -15.07 -11.33 -0.12
N GLY A 181 -14.76 -11.23 -1.41
CA GLY A 181 -15.22 -10.14 -2.28
C GLY A 181 -14.76 -8.73 -1.85
N LEU A 182 -15.07 -7.71 -2.65
CA LEU A 182 -14.58 -6.33 -2.45
C LEU A 182 -14.98 -5.74 -1.08
N LYS A 183 -16.14 -6.11 -0.55
CA LYS A 183 -16.64 -5.57 0.72
C LYS A 183 -15.83 -6.02 1.92
N ALA A 184 -15.47 -7.32 1.99
CA ALA A 184 -14.60 -7.82 3.05
C ALA A 184 -13.24 -7.12 3.00
N ILE A 185 -12.65 -7.04 1.81
CA ILE A 185 -11.38 -6.33 1.57
C ILE A 185 -11.47 -4.90 2.12
N ALA A 186 -12.45 -4.10 1.72
CA ALA A 186 -12.54 -2.71 2.17
C ALA A 186 -12.71 -2.55 3.70
N VAL A 187 -13.45 -3.47 4.34
CA VAL A 187 -13.64 -3.46 5.79
C VAL A 187 -12.36 -3.85 6.52
N SER A 188 -11.70 -4.95 6.12
CA SER A 188 -10.42 -5.37 6.72
C SER A 188 -9.36 -4.30 6.53
N ASP A 189 -9.35 -3.65 5.37
CA ASP A 189 -8.37 -2.62 5.06
C ASP A 189 -8.53 -1.40 5.95
N THR A 190 -9.75 -1.10 6.40
CA THR A 190 -9.99 0.06 7.26
C THR A 190 -9.37 -0.13 8.64
N PHE A 191 -9.48 -1.34 9.21
CA PHE A 191 -8.86 -1.64 10.50
C PHE A 191 -7.34 -1.73 10.41
N ASN A 192 -6.81 -2.40 9.38
CA ASN A 192 -5.38 -2.46 9.13
C ASN A 192 -4.80 -1.08 8.80
N GLY A 193 -5.51 -0.24 8.03
CA GLY A 193 -5.12 1.13 7.71
C GLY A 193 -5.02 2.01 8.95
N ALA A 194 -6.00 1.93 9.86
CA ALA A 194 -5.91 2.60 11.15
C ALA A 194 -4.72 2.08 11.98
N GLY A 195 -4.51 0.76 12.01
CA GLY A 195 -3.36 0.15 12.66
C GLY A 195 -2.02 0.61 12.06
N LEU A 196 -1.97 0.84 10.75
CA LEU A 196 -0.78 1.29 10.04
C LEU A 196 -0.48 2.76 10.28
N LEU A 197 -1.49 3.63 10.33
CA LEU A 197 -1.29 5.02 10.72
C LEU A 197 -0.73 5.12 12.15
N VAL A 198 -1.30 4.37 13.09
CA VAL A 198 -0.80 4.34 14.48
C VAL A 198 0.60 3.72 14.54
N GLY A 199 0.80 2.57 13.89
CA GLY A 199 2.08 1.86 13.81
C GLY A 199 3.20 2.69 13.20
N GLY A 200 2.94 3.30 12.04
CA GLY A 200 3.88 4.15 11.33
C GLY A 200 4.28 5.37 12.14
N LEU A 201 3.31 6.09 12.70
CA LEU A 201 3.59 7.25 13.55
C LEU A 201 4.35 6.87 14.83
N MET A 202 4.07 5.71 15.42
CA MET A 202 4.84 5.19 16.55
C MET A 202 6.30 4.94 16.19
N ILE A 203 6.58 4.36 15.01
CA ILE A 203 7.96 4.13 14.55
C ILE A 203 8.69 5.46 14.40
N THR A 204 8.08 6.45 13.75
CA THR A 204 8.65 7.79 13.61
C THR A 204 8.92 8.42 14.98
N PHE A 205 7.95 8.34 15.89
CA PHE A 205 8.07 8.87 17.24
C PHE A 205 9.24 8.23 18.01
N PHE A 206 9.33 6.90 18.04
CA PHE A 206 10.41 6.22 18.78
C PHE A 206 11.77 6.40 18.11
N SER A 207 11.83 6.51 16.78
CA SER A 207 13.07 6.78 16.06
C SER A 207 13.63 8.16 16.42
N LEU A 208 12.78 9.18 16.44
CA LEU A 208 13.20 10.52 16.81
C LEU A 208 13.49 10.63 18.31
N GLN A 209 12.77 9.90 19.16
CA GLN A 209 13.11 9.82 20.58
C GLN A 209 14.48 9.19 20.82
N LEU A 210 14.83 8.14 20.06
CA LEU A 210 16.14 7.51 20.09
C LEU A 210 17.25 8.50 19.67
N ILE A 211 17.02 9.27 18.60
CA ILE A 211 17.99 10.28 18.10
C ILE A 211 18.13 11.46 19.07
N ALA A 212 17.02 11.96 19.64
CA ALA A 212 17.04 13.08 20.57
C ALA A 212 17.90 12.76 21.81
N GLY A 213 17.82 11.53 22.32
CA GLY A 213 18.53 11.11 23.53
C GLY A 213 18.12 11.93 24.75
N SER A 214 19.09 12.32 25.58
CA SER A 214 18.88 13.08 26.82
C SER A 214 18.40 14.52 26.63
N GLU A 215 18.60 15.10 25.44
CA GLU A 215 18.18 16.48 25.14
C GLU A 215 16.67 16.59 24.91
N GLY A 216 16.01 15.45 24.62
CA GLY A 216 14.57 15.33 24.58
C GLY A 216 13.88 16.06 23.42
N GLY A 217 12.88 15.40 22.85
CA GLY A 217 11.90 16.05 21.98
C GLY A 217 12.20 16.00 20.49
N PHE A 218 11.12 16.13 19.73
CA PHE A 218 11.09 16.03 18.27
C PHE A 218 12.00 17.08 17.60
N VAL A 219 11.98 18.33 18.11
CA VAL A 219 12.79 19.43 17.56
C VAL A 219 14.29 19.16 17.73
N GLY A 220 14.70 18.62 18.87
CA GLY A 220 16.12 18.28 19.11
C GLY A 220 16.61 17.18 18.17
N ALA A 221 15.78 16.18 17.88
CA ALA A 221 16.12 15.14 16.91
C ALA A 221 16.28 15.71 15.49
N LEU A 222 15.34 16.53 15.04
CA LEU A 222 15.43 17.15 13.71
C LEU A 222 16.65 18.06 13.60
N ALA A 223 16.94 18.87 14.61
CA ALA A 223 18.12 19.74 14.61
C ALA A 223 19.44 18.96 14.55
N LYS A 224 19.51 17.79 15.20
CA LYS A 224 20.68 16.89 15.10
C LYS A 224 20.86 16.31 13.71
N ILE A 225 19.76 15.88 13.09
CA ILE A 225 19.77 15.37 11.72
C ILE A 225 20.23 16.47 10.76
N GLU A 226 19.62 17.65 10.84
CA GLU A 226 19.95 18.81 9.99
C GLU A 226 21.40 19.29 10.18
N ALA A 227 21.92 19.23 11.41
CA ALA A 227 23.31 19.59 11.68
C ALA A 227 24.32 18.57 11.11
N ALA A 228 23.94 17.29 11.00
CA ALA A 228 24.77 16.24 10.43
C ALA A 228 24.68 16.18 8.91
N ASP A 229 23.49 16.45 8.37
CA ASP A 229 23.20 16.51 6.95
C ASP A 229 22.25 17.70 6.67
N PRO A 230 22.80 18.85 6.24
CA PRO A 230 22.01 20.02 5.90
C PRO A 230 21.03 19.83 4.73
N ASP A 231 21.24 18.79 3.91
CA ASP A 231 20.41 18.50 2.74
C ASP A 231 19.24 17.56 3.10
N ALA A 232 19.28 16.87 4.25
CA ALA A 232 18.29 15.89 4.70
C ALA A 232 16.83 16.39 4.67
N PHE A 233 16.61 17.68 4.90
CA PHE A 233 15.27 18.30 4.90
C PHE A 233 14.98 19.21 3.69
N GLN A 234 15.81 19.16 2.65
CA GLN A 234 15.53 19.90 1.42
C GLN A 234 14.41 19.24 0.62
N SER A 235 13.35 20.01 0.34
CA SER A 235 12.15 19.47 -0.32
C SER A 235 12.18 19.46 -1.84
N LEU A 236 13.12 20.21 -2.46
CA LEU A 236 13.16 20.41 -3.91
C LEU A 236 14.07 19.42 -4.63
N GLY A 237 14.87 18.66 -3.88
CA GLY A 237 15.89 17.73 -4.37
C GLY A 237 17.01 18.39 -5.16
N THR A 238 18.17 17.74 -5.23
CA THR A 238 19.29 18.15 -6.07
C THR A 238 19.09 17.69 -7.53
N ALA A 239 19.96 18.13 -8.45
CA ALA A 239 19.82 17.85 -9.89
C ALA A 239 20.06 16.38 -10.27
N ASP A 240 20.74 15.62 -9.43
CA ASP A 240 21.02 14.19 -9.58
C ASP A 240 19.95 13.28 -8.96
N GLU A 241 19.05 13.85 -8.16
CA GLU A 241 17.91 13.13 -7.59
C GLU A 241 16.78 12.95 -8.61
N SER A 242 16.12 11.78 -8.55
CA SER A 242 14.93 11.50 -9.38
C SER A 242 13.72 12.39 -9.02
N THR A 243 13.73 12.96 -7.82
CA THR A 243 12.69 13.77 -7.20
C THR A 243 12.94 15.27 -7.30
N HIS A 244 13.91 15.69 -8.12
CA HIS A 244 14.19 17.10 -8.39
C HIS A 244 12.94 17.87 -8.86
N TRP A 245 12.77 19.12 -8.41
CA TRP A 245 11.54 19.89 -8.58
C TRP A 245 10.94 19.95 -10.02
N PRO A 246 11.70 19.93 -11.13
CA PRO A 246 11.12 19.90 -12.47
C PRO A 246 10.38 18.58 -12.75
N THR A 247 10.82 17.46 -12.15
CA THR A 247 10.18 16.15 -12.29
C THR A 247 8.79 16.13 -11.65
N LEU A 248 8.50 17.07 -10.75
CA LEU A 248 7.15 17.28 -10.22
C LEU A 248 6.13 17.52 -11.32
N PHE A 249 6.49 18.28 -12.35
CA PHE A 249 5.58 18.67 -13.42
C PHE A 249 5.62 17.72 -14.62
N THR A 250 6.71 16.98 -14.81
CA THR A 250 6.90 16.11 -15.98
C THR A 250 6.70 14.63 -15.70
N GLY A 251 6.92 14.17 -14.46
CA GLY A 251 6.84 12.76 -14.07
C GLY A 251 5.88 12.51 -12.91
N VAL A 252 6.19 13.07 -11.73
CA VAL A 252 5.48 12.77 -10.47
C VAL A 252 4.00 13.11 -10.56
N LEU A 253 3.64 14.27 -11.11
CA LEU A 253 2.24 14.66 -11.30
C LEU A 253 1.52 13.71 -12.26
N LEU A 254 2.12 13.38 -13.40
CA LEU A 254 1.50 12.49 -14.39
C LEU A 254 1.26 11.09 -13.82
N LEU A 255 2.25 10.54 -13.12
CA LEU A 255 2.17 9.23 -12.49
C LEU A 255 1.13 9.21 -11.36
N ASN A 256 1.07 10.24 -10.53
CA ASN A 256 0.04 10.36 -9.49
C ASN A 256 -1.37 10.48 -10.09
N PHE A 257 -1.53 11.29 -11.15
CA PHE A 257 -2.81 11.37 -11.84
C PHE A 257 -3.25 10.01 -12.39
N PHE A 258 -2.36 9.30 -13.08
CA PHE A 258 -2.65 7.95 -13.53
C PHE A 258 -3.01 7.03 -12.35
N TYR A 259 -2.17 6.99 -11.32
CA TYR A 259 -2.34 6.09 -10.17
C TYR A 259 -3.67 6.32 -9.44
N TRP A 260 -4.06 7.58 -9.19
CA TRP A 260 -5.27 7.87 -8.42
C TRP A 260 -6.54 7.91 -9.28
N THR A 261 -6.46 8.41 -10.52
CA THR A 261 -7.66 8.70 -11.32
C THR A 261 -8.03 7.61 -12.33
N THR A 262 -7.08 6.77 -12.76
CA THR A 262 -7.34 5.79 -13.83
C THR A 262 -6.86 4.38 -13.53
N ASN A 263 -6.05 4.17 -12.49
CA ASN A 263 -5.60 2.84 -12.09
C ASN A 263 -6.75 2.02 -11.49
N GLN A 264 -7.13 0.92 -12.15
CA GLN A 264 -8.30 0.11 -11.79
C GLN A 264 -8.25 -0.37 -10.33
N GLN A 265 -7.10 -0.86 -9.85
CA GLN A 265 -6.93 -1.36 -8.47
C GLN A 265 -7.24 -0.32 -7.38
N ILE A 266 -7.01 0.96 -7.67
CA ILE A 266 -7.23 2.04 -6.72
C ILE A 266 -8.67 2.48 -6.80
N ILE A 267 -9.12 2.82 -8.00
CA ILE A 267 -10.42 3.46 -8.19
C ILE A 267 -11.61 2.52 -8.01
N GLN A 268 -11.42 1.21 -8.15
CA GLN A 268 -12.50 0.23 -8.01
C GLN A 268 -13.24 0.31 -6.65
N ARG A 269 -12.54 0.68 -5.58
CA ARG A 269 -13.13 0.93 -4.25
C ARG A 269 -14.19 2.02 -4.26
N THR A 270 -13.97 3.04 -5.09
CA THR A 270 -14.90 4.18 -5.23
C THR A 270 -16.14 3.79 -6.04
N PHE A 271 -16.04 2.79 -6.92
CA PHE A 271 -17.20 2.29 -7.67
C PHE A 271 -18.18 1.52 -6.78
N GLY A 272 -17.70 0.95 -5.67
CA GLY A 272 -18.53 0.33 -4.64
C GLY A 272 -19.17 1.31 -3.65
N ALA A 273 -19.06 2.62 -3.87
CA ALA A 273 -19.66 3.63 -3.00
C ALA A 273 -21.20 3.57 -3.00
N LYS A 274 -21.79 3.79 -1.81
CA LYS A 274 -23.25 3.88 -1.63
C LYS A 274 -23.91 4.94 -2.48
N ASN A 275 -23.24 6.08 -2.62
CA ASN A 275 -23.65 7.20 -3.45
C ASN A 275 -22.43 8.10 -3.69
N LEU A 276 -22.60 9.10 -4.56
CA LEU A 276 -21.52 10.03 -4.89
C LEU A 276 -20.98 10.76 -3.65
N ALA A 277 -21.83 11.18 -2.72
CA ALA A 277 -21.40 11.90 -1.52
C ALA A 277 -20.49 11.04 -0.63
N GLU A 278 -20.82 9.77 -0.40
CA GLU A 278 -19.97 8.85 0.35
C GLU A 278 -18.67 8.54 -0.41
N GLY A 279 -18.71 8.42 -1.74
CA GLY A 279 -17.53 8.27 -2.57
C GLY A 279 -16.57 9.46 -2.44
N GLN A 280 -17.09 10.68 -2.60
CA GLN A 280 -16.31 11.92 -2.47
C GLN A 280 -15.76 12.09 -1.06
N LYS A 281 -16.58 11.84 -0.04
CA LYS A 281 -16.15 11.84 1.36
C LYS A 281 -14.99 10.89 1.58
N GLY A 282 -15.06 9.67 1.04
CA GLY A 282 -13.98 8.69 1.19
C GLY A 282 -12.68 9.10 0.52
N VAL A 283 -12.76 9.58 -0.72
CA VAL A 283 -11.57 10.05 -1.45
C VAL A 283 -10.95 11.29 -0.78
N LEU A 284 -11.76 12.24 -0.32
CA LEU A 284 -11.26 13.44 0.37
C LEU A 284 -10.67 13.12 1.75
N LEU A 285 -11.24 12.17 2.49
CA LEU A 285 -10.65 11.67 3.73
C LEU A 285 -9.31 10.99 3.47
N ALA A 286 -9.20 10.19 2.40
CA ALA A 286 -7.90 9.62 1.99
C ALA A 286 -6.88 10.73 1.66
N ALA A 287 -7.29 11.76 0.93
CA ALA A 287 -6.43 12.92 0.63
C ALA A 287 -5.95 13.64 1.89
N PHE A 288 -6.82 13.78 2.89
CA PHE A 288 -6.47 14.39 4.18
C PHE A 288 -5.41 13.56 4.92
N PHE A 289 -5.62 12.25 5.07
CA PHE A 289 -4.65 11.39 5.75
C PHE A 289 -3.34 11.22 4.97
N LYS A 290 -3.37 11.38 3.65
CA LYS A 290 -2.17 11.37 2.80
C LYS A 290 -1.16 12.45 3.18
N ILE A 291 -1.61 13.56 3.75
CA ILE A 291 -0.71 14.62 4.27
C ILE A 291 0.18 14.10 5.41
N LEU A 292 -0.27 13.08 6.16
CA LEU A 292 0.52 12.45 7.22
C LEU A 292 1.51 11.41 6.69
N ALA A 293 1.38 10.99 5.43
CA ALA A 293 2.16 9.89 4.89
C ALA A 293 3.69 10.16 4.84
N PRO A 294 4.19 11.38 4.55
CA PRO A 294 5.62 11.68 4.68
C PRO A 294 6.20 11.41 6.08
N LEU A 295 5.39 11.59 7.14
CA LEU A 295 5.84 11.27 8.51
C LEU A 295 6.08 9.77 8.70
N ILE A 296 5.44 8.91 7.91
CA ILE A 296 5.50 7.44 8.01
C ILE A 296 6.44 6.85 6.95
N LEU A 297 6.49 7.47 5.77
CA LEU A 297 7.14 6.93 4.57
C LEU A 297 8.48 7.59 4.22
N VAL A 298 8.80 8.73 4.84
CA VAL A 298 10.02 9.51 4.52
C VAL A 298 10.83 9.76 5.78
N LEU A 299 10.19 10.30 6.83
CA LEU A 299 10.91 10.67 8.05
C LEU A 299 11.63 9.49 8.74
N PRO A 300 11.09 8.25 8.76
CA PRO A 300 11.84 7.11 9.28
C PRO A 300 13.07 6.75 8.43
N GLY A 301 13.01 6.90 7.11
CA GLY A 301 14.17 6.70 6.22
C GLY A 301 15.32 7.64 6.54
N ILE A 302 15.01 8.93 6.71
CA ILE A 302 15.97 9.96 7.15
C ILE A 302 16.55 9.61 8.53
N ALA A 303 15.70 9.19 9.47
CA ALA A 303 16.13 8.78 10.80
C ALA A 303 17.06 7.55 10.74
N ALA A 304 16.77 6.58 9.87
CA ALA A 304 17.62 5.42 9.65
C ALA A 304 18.98 5.83 9.06
N ALA A 305 19.02 6.76 8.11
CA ALA A 305 20.26 7.28 7.53
C ALA A 305 21.15 7.91 8.60
N TYR A 306 20.57 8.78 9.44
CA TYR A 306 21.30 9.39 10.55
C TYR A 306 21.87 8.34 11.53
N LEU A 307 21.07 7.33 11.88
CA LEU A 307 21.51 6.26 12.80
C LEU A 307 22.63 5.39 12.21
N VAL A 308 22.61 5.14 10.91
CA VAL A 308 23.60 4.29 10.22
C VAL A 308 24.88 5.07 9.90
N ILE A 309 24.75 6.26 9.30
CA ILE A 309 25.86 7.01 8.70
C ILE A 309 26.53 7.92 9.74
N THR A 310 25.75 8.59 10.59
CA THR A 310 26.28 9.58 11.53
C THR A 310 26.55 9.00 12.91
N VAL A 311 25.59 8.24 13.46
CA VAL A 311 25.71 7.65 14.81
C VAL A 311 26.51 6.36 14.80
N GLU A 312 26.59 5.69 13.65
CA GLU A 312 27.20 4.37 13.50
C GLU A 312 26.60 3.32 14.45
N ASP A 313 25.27 3.31 14.62
CA ASP A 313 24.56 2.30 15.44
C ASP A 313 24.83 0.90 14.86
N THR A 314 25.58 0.09 15.62
CA THR A 314 26.07 -1.22 15.17
C THR A 314 24.95 -2.17 14.77
N GLN A 315 23.80 -2.14 15.47
CA GLN A 315 22.67 -3.01 15.15
C GLN A 315 22.01 -2.59 13.83
N MET A 316 21.92 -1.29 13.59
CA MET A 316 21.40 -0.74 12.33
C MET A 316 22.34 -1.05 11.17
N ILE A 317 23.66 -0.84 11.33
CA ILE A 317 24.66 -1.14 10.30
C ILE A 317 24.60 -2.62 9.89
N GLU A 318 24.59 -3.55 10.86
CA GLU A 318 24.53 -4.98 10.59
C GLU A 318 23.23 -5.38 9.88
N SER A 319 22.10 -4.82 10.31
CA SER A 319 20.78 -5.14 9.76
C SER A 319 20.54 -4.55 8.37
N VAL A 320 21.02 -3.33 8.11
CA VAL A 320 20.95 -2.70 6.78
C VAL A 320 21.90 -3.42 5.84
N GLY A 321 23.16 -3.57 6.25
CA GLY A 321 24.22 -4.18 5.45
C GLY A 321 24.53 -3.42 4.15
N MET A 322 25.49 -3.94 3.40
CA MET A 322 25.90 -3.38 2.11
C MET A 322 25.49 -4.30 0.95
N THR A 323 25.28 -3.71 -0.21
CA THR A 323 25.16 -4.42 -1.49
C THR A 323 26.54 -4.77 -2.05
N ASP A 324 26.58 -5.62 -3.07
CA ASP A 324 27.83 -6.09 -3.69
C ASP A 324 28.69 -4.95 -4.28
N ASP A 325 28.09 -3.81 -4.60
CA ASP A 325 28.76 -2.61 -5.09
C ASP A 325 29.33 -1.70 -3.97
N GLY A 326 29.18 -2.09 -2.70
CA GLY A 326 29.66 -1.36 -1.54
C GLY A 326 28.75 -0.22 -1.05
N SER A 327 27.56 -0.05 -1.64
CA SER A 327 26.56 0.91 -1.16
C SER A 327 25.67 0.31 -0.06
N TRP A 328 24.99 1.15 0.72
CA TRP A 328 24.04 0.68 1.74
C TRP A 328 22.82 0.03 1.09
N ASN A 329 22.39 -1.13 1.60
CA ASN A 329 21.17 -1.77 1.13
C ASN A 329 19.94 -1.09 1.75
N THR A 330 19.56 0.06 1.18
CA THR A 330 18.51 0.92 1.76
C THR A 330 17.12 0.26 1.80
N SER A 331 16.89 -0.78 0.99
CA SER A 331 15.66 -1.59 1.07
C SER A 331 15.49 -2.31 2.43
N ARG A 332 16.57 -2.49 3.19
CA ARG A 332 16.55 -3.08 4.54
C ARG A 332 16.42 -2.05 5.64
N ALA A 333 16.63 -0.77 5.35
CA ALA A 333 16.71 0.29 6.36
C ALA A 333 15.42 0.43 7.19
N TYR A 334 14.26 0.40 6.54
CA TYR A 334 12.99 0.51 7.25
C TYR A 334 12.75 -0.67 8.20
N GLY A 335 12.97 -1.90 7.71
CA GLY A 335 12.81 -3.12 8.52
C GLY A 335 13.78 -3.15 9.71
N ALA A 336 15.03 -2.75 9.50
CA ALA A 336 16.04 -2.60 10.54
C ALA A 336 15.61 -1.58 11.59
N LEU A 337 15.15 -0.39 11.17
CA LEU A 337 14.69 0.65 12.07
C LEU A 337 13.50 0.18 12.92
N VAL A 338 12.51 -0.46 12.31
CA VAL A 338 11.34 -0.98 13.02
C VAL A 338 11.75 -1.98 14.11
N ALA A 339 12.63 -2.93 13.76
CA ALA A 339 13.14 -3.91 14.71
C ALA A 339 13.97 -3.25 15.85
N ARG A 340 14.66 -2.15 15.53
CA ARG A 340 15.51 -1.41 16.46
C ARG A 340 14.73 -0.55 17.45
N VAL A 341 13.59 0.01 17.06
CA VAL A 341 12.83 0.98 17.88
C VAL A 341 11.59 0.38 18.55
N LEU A 342 10.99 -0.69 18.00
CA LEU A 342 9.78 -1.28 18.58
C LEU A 342 10.11 -2.38 19.60
N PRO A 343 9.49 -2.35 20.81
CA PRO A 343 9.54 -3.49 21.71
C PRO A 343 8.79 -4.69 21.12
N ASN A 344 9.16 -5.89 21.58
CA ASN A 344 8.68 -7.17 21.03
C ASN A 344 7.16 -7.29 20.81
N TRP A 345 6.33 -6.67 21.66
CA TRP A 345 4.87 -6.71 21.55
C TRP A 345 4.33 -5.75 20.47
N LEU A 346 4.90 -4.54 20.35
CA LEU A 346 4.57 -3.60 19.28
C LEU A 346 5.07 -4.10 17.93
N LEU A 347 6.23 -4.77 17.91
CA LEU A 347 6.76 -5.40 16.70
C LEU A 347 5.78 -6.44 16.13
N GLY A 348 5.17 -7.26 16.99
CA GLY A 348 4.17 -8.24 16.54
C GLY A 348 2.87 -7.61 16.05
N PHE A 349 2.39 -6.57 16.72
CA PHE A 349 1.26 -5.75 16.26
C PHE A 349 1.54 -5.14 14.88
N PHE A 350 2.70 -4.50 14.72
CA PHE A 350 3.05 -3.84 13.47
C PHE A 350 3.27 -4.85 12.34
N ALA A 351 3.87 -6.01 12.63
CA ALA A 351 3.98 -7.10 11.67
C ALA A 351 2.62 -7.62 11.19
N ALA A 352 1.61 -7.68 12.07
CA ALA A 352 0.26 -8.07 11.68
C ALA A 352 -0.39 -7.01 10.78
N VAL A 353 -0.18 -5.73 11.08
CA VAL A 353 -0.65 -4.61 10.25
C VAL A 353 0.01 -4.62 8.86
N VAL A 354 1.34 -4.80 8.79
CA VAL A 354 2.09 -4.92 7.53
C VAL A 354 1.61 -6.13 6.73
N THR A 355 1.38 -7.27 7.39
CA THR A 355 0.77 -8.45 6.74
C THR A 355 -0.61 -8.10 6.15
N GLY A 356 -1.44 -7.39 6.92
CA GLY A 356 -2.73 -6.89 6.43
C GLY A 356 -2.61 -5.96 5.23
N SER A 357 -1.58 -5.10 5.20
CA SER A 357 -1.27 -4.20 4.09
C SER A 357 -0.85 -4.98 2.82
N ILE A 358 0.03 -5.98 2.95
CA ILE A 358 0.43 -6.86 1.83
C ILE A 358 -0.80 -7.55 1.24
N LEU A 359 -1.64 -8.13 2.10
CA LEU A 359 -2.86 -8.82 1.67
C LEU A 359 -3.84 -7.86 1.01
N SER A 360 -4.00 -6.64 1.54
CA SER A 360 -4.82 -5.59 0.94
C SER A 360 -4.38 -5.30 -0.50
N THR A 361 -3.10 -5.02 -0.73
CA THR A 361 -2.58 -4.74 -2.08
C THR A 361 -2.72 -5.95 -2.99
N PHE A 362 -2.31 -7.13 -2.53
CA PHE A 362 -2.42 -8.38 -3.31
C PHE A 362 -3.86 -8.65 -3.74
N ASN A 363 -4.82 -8.55 -2.82
CA ASN A 363 -6.24 -8.79 -3.09
C ASN A 363 -6.84 -7.71 -4.00
N SER A 364 -6.38 -6.47 -3.89
CA SER A 364 -6.80 -5.38 -4.79
C SER A 364 -6.44 -5.65 -6.22
N VAL A 365 -5.18 -6.04 -6.45
CA VAL A 365 -4.64 -6.34 -7.77
C VAL A 365 -5.36 -7.55 -8.36
N LEU A 366 -5.50 -8.63 -7.59
CA LEU A 366 -6.24 -9.83 -7.98
C LEU A 366 -7.69 -9.52 -8.34
N ASN A 367 -8.41 -8.81 -7.48
CA ASN A 367 -9.81 -8.47 -7.73
C ASN A 367 -9.95 -7.61 -8.99
N SER A 368 -9.07 -6.63 -9.20
CA SER A 368 -9.06 -5.83 -10.42
C SER A 368 -8.73 -6.62 -11.67
N ALA A 369 -7.71 -7.48 -11.64
CA ALA A 369 -7.38 -8.35 -12.75
C ALA A 369 -8.55 -9.31 -13.09
N ALA A 370 -9.16 -9.91 -12.08
CA ALA A 370 -10.33 -10.78 -12.22
C ALA A 370 -11.55 -10.02 -12.79
N THR A 371 -11.77 -8.78 -12.35
CA THR A 371 -12.85 -7.92 -12.85
C THR A 371 -12.64 -7.58 -14.32
N LEU A 372 -11.43 -7.14 -14.69
CA LEU A 372 -11.06 -6.81 -16.06
C LEU A 372 -11.19 -8.04 -16.96
N PHE A 373 -10.67 -9.19 -16.53
CA PHE A 373 -10.81 -10.43 -17.28
C PHE A 373 -12.28 -10.82 -17.46
N SER A 374 -13.06 -10.85 -16.38
CA SER A 374 -14.45 -11.31 -16.42
C SER A 374 -15.35 -10.42 -17.27
N LEU A 375 -15.21 -9.09 -17.14
CA LEU A 375 -16.09 -8.13 -17.80
C LEU A 375 -15.60 -7.67 -19.17
N ASP A 376 -14.29 -7.49 -19.33
CA ASP A 376 -13.70 -6.91 -20.55
C ASP A 376 -13.16 -7.96 -21.51
N VAL A 377 -12.93 -9.20 -21.05
CA VAL A 377 -12.47 -10.33 -21.90
C VAL A 377 -13.53 -11.41 -22.00
N TYR A 378 -13.90 -12.05 -20.88
CA TYR A 378 -14.78 -13.21 -20.86
C TYR A 378 -16.19 -12.87 -21.34
N LYS A 379 -16.89 -11.94 -20.67
CA LYS A 379 -18.24 -11.52 -21.06
C LYS A 379 -18.28 -10.86 -22.44
N GLN A 380 -17.20 -10.23 -22.88
CA GLN A 380 -17.20 -9.49 -24.14
C GLN A 380 -16.89 -10.37 -25.36
N TYR A 381 -15.95 -11.31 -25.23
CA TYR A 381 -15.39 -12.05 -26.38
C TYR A 381 -15.55 -13.56 -26.27
N ILE A 382 -15.53 -14.13 -25.06
CA ILE A 382 -15.58 -15.59 -24.85
C ILE A 382 -17.02 -16.07 -24.73
N SER A 383 -17.84 -15.38 -23.93
CA SER A 383 -19.25 -15.73 -23.70
C SER A 383 -20.13 -14.49 -23.56
N PRO A 384 -20.57 -13.87 -24.68
CA PRO A 384 -21.44 -12.69 -24.70
C PRO A 384 -22.79 -12.85 -23.99
N SER A 385 -23.30 -14.08 -23.92
CA SER A 385 -24.56 -14.42 -23.27
C SER A 385 -24.39 -14.92 -21.82
N ALA A 386 -23.18 -14.80 -21.24
CA ALA A 386 -22.92 -15.25 -19.88
C ALA A 386 -23.81 -14.53 -18.84
N THR A 387 -24.43 -15.33 -17.98
CA THR A 387 -25.14 -14.85 -16.78
C THR A 387 -24.18 -14.23 -15.77
N GLY A 388 -24.67 -13.40 -14.85
CA GLY A 388 -23.84 -12.80 -13.79
C GLY A 388 -23.06 -13.85 -12.98
N SER A 389 -23.65 -15.01 -12.68
CA SER A 389 -22.94 -16.10 -11.99
C SER A 389 -21.81 -16.70 -12.83
N GLN A 390 -21.95 -16.79 -14.15
CA GLN A 390 -20.88 -17.29 -15.04
C GLN A 390 -19.73 -16.29 -15.13
N VAL A 391 -20.06 -14.99 -15.21
CA VAL A 391 -19.08 -13.89 -15.19
C VAL A 391 -18.32 -13.86 -13.87
N ARG A 392 -18.99 -14.02 -12.73
CA ARG A 392 -18.29 -14.12 -11.43
C ARG A 392 -17.37 -15.33 -11.40
N ARG A 393 -17.85 -16.51 -11.83
CA ARG A 393 -17.06 -17.76 -11.85
C ARG A 393 -15.87 -17.71 -12.80
N SER A 394 -15.84 -16.84 -13.80
CA SER A 394 -14.64 -16.68 -14.65
C SER A 394 -13.53 -15.88 -13.96
N GLY A 395 -13.88 -15.09 -12.95
CA GLY A 395 -12.93 -14.28 -12.19
C GLY A 395 -12.44 -14.94 -10.89
N GLN A 396 -13.23 -15.87 -10.34
CA GLN A 396 -12.82 -16.80 -9.29
C GLN A 396 -11.93 -17.88 -9.88
#